data_AF-A0A7C5XYH4-F1
#
_entry.id   AF-A0A7C5XYH4-F1
#
_cell.length_a   1.000
_cell.length_b   1.000
_cell.length_c   1.000
_cell.angle_alpha   90.00
_cell.angle_beta   90.00
_cell.angle_gamma   90.00
#
_symmetry.space_group_name_H-M   'P 1'
#
loop_
_entity.id
_entity.type
_entity.pdbx_description
1 polymer ?
#
loop_
_entity_poly.entity_id
_entity_poly.type
_entity_poly.pdbx_seq_one_letter_code
_entity_poly.pdbx_strand_id
1 'polypeptide(L)'
;MSGRVVRRAVVAVLLAVLTAGTLRAQYRGGVEVDAVVVPVTVRTRHGRVVKDVPRKRFHLRVDGMPIPIQDLVPEEGLKLSLAFIVDTSGSMAGRKIQACRDLIDAFVAQRKPGDEYSLWTFGNGRVLERFPFGMSWYLLPRILESLKPWGLTALYDMIRRVPEVAAGASYPRRAVILTTDGVDNASKLTPHDATLLAQRVKTPI
;
A
#
# COMPACT_ATOMS: atom_id res chain seq x y z
N MET A 1 -76.94 -24.43 -57.79
CA MET A 1 -76.39 -23.12 -58.20
C MET A 1 -75.81 -22.44 -56.98
N SER A 2 -74.51 -22.11 -57.05
CA SER A 2 -73.73 -21.06 -56.36
C SER A 2 -73.95 -20.72 -54.87
N GLY A 3 -72.82 -20.67 -54.13
CA GLY A 3 -72.71 -19.85 -52.91
C GLY A 3 -71.70 -20.33 -51.87
N ARG A 4 -70.40 -20.07 -52.08
CA ARG A 4 -69.30 -20.24 -51.08
C ARG A 4 -69.51 -19.32 -49.86
N VAL A 5 -68.92 -19.66 -48.69
CA VAL A 5 -67.91 -18.89 -47.92
C VAL A 5 -67.43 -19.74 -46.70
N VAL A 6 -66.19 -20.28 -46.69
CA VAL A 6 -64.99 -19.89 -45.87
C VAL A 6 -65.19 -20.04 -44.33
N ARG A 7 -64.41 -20.78 -43.52
CA ARG A 7 -63.00 -20.63 -43.07
C ARG A 7 -62.77 -21.78 -42.06
N ARG A 8 -61.59 -22.41 -41.97
CA ARG A 8 -60.56 -22.10 -40.94
C ARG A 8 -59.33 -22.94 -41.25
N ALA A 9 -58.22 -22.27 -41.54
CA ALA A 9 -56.89 -22.87 -41.60
C ALA A 9 -56.32 -22.97 -40.18
N VAL A 10 -55.81 -24.14 -39.81
CA VAL A 10 -55.00 -24.34 -38.60
C VAL A 10 -53.55 -24.14 -39.01
N VAL A 11 -52.93 -23.07 -38.50
CA VAL A 11 -51.50 -22.81 -38.66
C VAL A 11 -50.77 -23.53 -37.53
N ALA A 12 -49.91 -24.49 -37.89
CA ALA A 12 -48.98 -25.13 -36.95
C ALA A 12 -47.78 -24.21 -36.71
N VAL A 13 -47.57 -23.83 -35.45
CA VAL A 13 -46.41 -23.05 -34.98
C VAL A 13 -45.30 -24.05 -34.65
N LEU A 14 -44.19 -24.02 -35.40
CA LEU A 14 -42.96 -24.70 -35.01
C LEU A 14 -42.03 -23.70 -34.30
N LEU A 15 -41.79 -23.94 -33.01
CA LEU A 15 -40.84 -23.22 -32.18
C LEU A 15 -39.41 -23.39 -32.71
N ALA A 16 -38.81 -22.30 -33.20
CA ALA A 16 -37.35 -22.18 -33.27
C ALA A 16 -36.86 -21.58 -31.95
N VAL A 17 -36.28 -22.41 -31.08
CA VAL A 17 -35.60 -21.96 -29.86
C VAL A 17 -34.28 -21.31 -30.28
N LEU A 18 -34.31 -19.99 -30.49
CA LEU A 18 -33.12 -19.16 -30.60
C LEU A 18 -32.57 -18.93 -29.19
N THR A 19 -31.63 -19.77 -28.76
CA THR A 19 -30.77 -19.45 -27.61
C THR A 19 -29.88 -18.27 -27.99
N ALA A 20 -30.37 -17.05 -27.75
CA ALA A 20 -29.57 -15.84 -27.80
C ALA A 20 -28.52 -15.91 -26.69
N GLY A 21 -27.34 -16.43 -27.03
CA GLY A 21 -26.15 -16.34 -26.20
C GLY A 21 -25.84 -14.87 -25.97
N THR A 22 -26.23 -14.35 -24.81
CA THR A 22 -25.79 -13.03 -24.34
C THR A 22 -24.33 -13.16 -23.94
N LEU A 23 -23.43 -12.98 -24.91
CA LEU A 23 -22.06 -12.58 -24.61
C LEU A 23 -22.13 -11.19 -23.97
N ARG A 24 -22.36 -11.15 -22.65
CA ARG A 24 -21.94 -10.02 -21.84
C ARG A 24 -20.42 -10.04 -21.90
N ALA A 25 -19.88 -9.33 -22.88
CA ALA A 25 -18.53 -8.80 -22.81
C ALA A 25 -18.47 -8.03 -21.47
N GLN A 26 -17.95 -8.66 -20.44
CA GLN A 26 -17.57 -7.98 -19.22
C GLN A 26 -16.47 -7.01 -19.63
N TYR A 27 -16.87 -5.77 -19.89
CA TYR A 27 -15.95 -4.65 -20.00
C TYR A 27 -15.26 -4.53 -18.64
N ARG A 28 -14.16 -5.27 -18.45
CA ARG A 28 -13.17 -5.02 -17.40
C ARG A 28 -12.35 -3.81 -17.85
N GLY A 29 -13.01 -2.67 -17.99
CA GLY A 29 -12.32 -1.39 -18.01
C GLY A 29 -11.80 -1.18 -16.60
N GLY A 30 -10.54 -1.52 -16.36
CA GLY A 30 -9.84 -0.96 -15.21
C GLY A 30 -9.78 0.55 -15.44
N VAL A 31 -10.50 1.32 -14.64
CA VAL A 31 -10.24 2.77 -14.58
C VAL A 31 -8.92 2.89 -13.83
N GLU A 32 -7.84 3.08 -14.58
CA GLU A 32 -6.57 3.53 -14.02
C GLU A 32 -6.79 4.97 -13.56
N VAL A 33 -7.18 5.13 -12.30
CA VAL A 33 -7.32 6.45 -11.69
C VAL A 33 -5.93 6.87 -11.27
N ASP A 34 -5.32 7.78 -12.03
CA ASP A 34 -4.14 8.54 -11.59
C ASP A 34 -4.57 9.51 -10.47
N ALA A 35 -4.84 8.97 -9.29
CA ALA A 35 -5.15 9.75 -8.10
C ALA A 35 -3.86 10.24 -7.44
N VAL A 36 -3.70 11.55 -7.33
CA VAL A 36 -2.61 12.16 -6.56
C VAL A 36 -3.07 12.36 -5.11
N VAL A 37 -2.48 11.60 -4.19
CA VAL A 37 -2.72 11.76 -2.75
C VAL A 37 -1.84 12.89 -2.21
N VAL A 38 -2.46 13.91 -1.63
CA VAL A 38 -1.75 15.05 -1.02
C VAL A 38 -1.98 15.02 0.50
N PRO A 39 -0.98 14.61 1.30
CA PRO A 39 -1.08 14.68 2.76
C PRO A 39 -1.02 16.15 3.20
N VAL A 40 -1.96 16.57 4.05
CA VAL A 40 -2.04 17.93 4.57
C VAL A 40 -2.18 17.90 6.09
N THR A 41 -1.36 18.68 6.79
CA THR A 41 -1.48 18.88 8.24
C THR A 41 -1.88 20.32 8.53
N VAL A 42 -3.01 20.53 9.20
CA VAL A 42 -3.44 21.87 9.62
C VAL A 42 -2.93 22.17 11.02
N ARG A 43 -2.28 23.32 11.19
CA ARG A 43 -1.72 23.77 12.47
C ARG A 43 -2.23 25.17 12.84
N THR A 44 -2.38 25.41 14.13
CA THR A 44 -2.59 26.75 14.70
C THR A 44 -1.33 27.62 14.55
N ARG A 45 -1.46 28.93 14.79
CA ARG A 45 -0.31 29.85 14.87
C ARG A 45 0.74 29.44 15.92
N HIS A 46 0.33 28.68 16.93
CA HIS A 46 1.22 28.16 17.98
C HIS A 46 1.74 26.74 17.69
N GLY A 47 1.60 26.24 16.45
CA GLY A 47 2.12 24.95 16.00
C GLY A 47 1.29 23.72 16.36
N ARG A 48 0.22 23.86 17.14
CA ARG A 48 -0.66 22.74 17.52
C ARG A 48 -1.48 22.23 16.32
N VAL A 49 -1.57 20.92 16.15
CA VAL A 49 -2.39 20.28 15.10
C VAL A 49 -3.88 20.51 15.37
N VAL A 50 -4.63 20.85 14.33
CA VAL A 50 -6.09 21.04 14.37
C VAL A 50 -6.75 19.90 13.61
N LYS A 51 -7.66 19.17 14.27
CA LYS A 51 -8.33 18.00 13.70
C LYS A 51 -9.66 18.34 13.00
N ASP A 52 -10.41 19.28 13.56
CA ASP A 52 -11.80 19.55 13.15
C ASP A 52 -11.92 20.70 12.15
N VAL A 53 -11.15 20.62 11.06
CA VAL A 53 -11.21 21.64 9.99
C VAL A 53 -12.30 21.25 8.99
N PRO A 54 -13.33 22.10 8.79
CA PRO A 54 -14.41 21.77 7.86
C PRO A 54 -13.90 21.60 6.42
N ARG A 55 -14.39 20.59 5.69
CA ARG A 55 -14.01 20.30 4.29
C ARG A 55 -14.06 21.54 3.37
N LYS A 56 -15.04 22.42 3.57
CA LYS A 56 -15.19 23.69 2.81
C LYS A 56 -14.01 24.68 2.95
N ARG A 57 -13.10 24.47 3.90
CA ARG A 57 -11.88 25.29 4.07
C ARG A 57 -10.72 24.82 3.19
N PHE A 58 -10.81 23.62 2.61
CA PHE A 58 -9.77 23.07 1.75
C PHE A 58 -10.02 23.44 0.29
N HIS A 59 -9.01 23.99 -0.35
CA HIS A 59 -9.02 24.36 -1.77
C HIS A 59 -7.71 23.86 -2.38
N LEU A 60 -7.81 23.10 -3.48
CA LEU A 60 -6.65 22.65 -4.24
C LEU A 60 -6.50 23.53 -5.48
N ARG A 61 -5.28 24.01 -5.73
CA ARG A 61 -4.95 24.74 -6.96
C ARG A 61 -3.65 24.19 -7.52
N VAL A 62 -3.59 23.99 -8.82
CA VAL A 62 -2.37 23.62 -9.56
C VAL A 62 -2.13 24.72 -10.59
N ASP A 63 -0.95 25.34 -10.56
CA ASP A 63 -0.60 26.47 -11.42
C ASP A 63 -1.65 27.61 -11.40
N GLY A 64 -2.20 27.87 -10.21
CA GLY A 64 -3.23 28.89 -9.99
C GLY A 64 -4.66 28.46 -10.35
N MET A 65 -4.85 27.35 -11.07
CA MET A 65 -6.15 26.83 -11.49
C MET A 65 -6.78 25.98 -10.39
N PRO A 66 -8.06 26.21 -10.02
CA PRO A 66 -8.75 25.41 -9.01
C PRO A 66 -9.02 23.98 -9.53
N ILE A 67 -8.66 22.98 -8.72
CA ILE A 67 -8.88 21.57 -9.01
C ILE A 67 -9.87 21.00 -7.98
N PRO A 68 -10.90 20.25 -8.39
CA PRO A 68 -11.84 19.63 -7.46
C PRO A 68 -11.15 18.57 -6.60
N ILE A 69 -11.39 18.65 -5.29
CA ILE A 69 -10.97 17.61 -4.33
C ILE A 69 -12.02 16.50 -4.36
N GLN A 70 -11.67 15.34 -4.94
CA GLN A 70 -12.55 14.16 -5.00
C GLN A 70 -12.83 13.63 -3.59
N ASP A 71 -11.78 13.27 -2.87
CA ASP A 71 -11.87 12.75 -1.50
C ASP A 71 -11.02 13.57 -0.54
N LEU A 72 -11.59 13.83 0.64
CA LEU A 72 -10.90 14.40 1.79
C LEU A 72 -11.29 13.53 2.98
N VAL A 73 -10.32 12.76 3.46
CA VAL A 73 -10.53 11.79 4.54
C VAL A 73 -9.67 12.19 5.73
N PRO A 74 -10.23 12.30 6.94
CA PRO A 74 -9.44 12.46 8.16
C PRO A 74 -8.50 11.27 8.35
N GLU A 75 -7.26 11.54 8.74
CA GLU A 75 -6.24 10.49 8.90
C GLU A 75 -6.68 9.38 9.86
N GLU A 76 -7.44 9.72 10.90
CA GLU A 76 -7.86 8.80 11.96
C GLU A 76 -8.72 7.62 11.46
N GLY A 77 -9.44 7.82 10.35
CA GLY A 77 -10.28 6.82 9.70
C GLY A 77 -9.57 6.00 8.62
N LEU A 78 -8.30 6.30 8.32
CA LEU A 78 -7.52 5.59 7.31
C LEU A 78 -6.80 4.39 7.92
N LYS A 79 -6.96 3.24 7.26
CA LYS A 79 -6.16 2.03 7.52
C LYS A 79 -4.69 2.30 7.18
N LEU A 80 -3.80 1.77 8.01
CA LEU A 80 -2.36 1.94 7.86
C LEU A 80 -1.74 0.73 7.15
N SER A 81 -0.91 1.00 6.13
CA SER A 81 0.08 0.05 5.62
C SER A 81 1.45 0.39 6.20
N LEU A 82 1.95 -0.43 7.13
CA LEU A 82 3.24 -0.20 7.80
C LEU A 82 4.26 -1.27 7.42
N ALA A 83 5.34 -0.87 6.74
CA ALA A 83 6.46 -1.76 6.49
C ALA A 83 7.59 -1.53 7.50
N PHE A 84 8.09 -2.61 8.08
CA PHE A 84 9.32 -2.62 8.87
C PHE A 84 10.47 -3.12 8.01
N ILE A 85 11.58 -2.39 8.03
CA ILE A 85 12.84 -2.82 7.42
C ILE A 85 13.85 -2.97 8.55
N VAL A 86 14.30 -4.19 8.80
CA VAL A 86 15.19 -4.52 9.92
C VAL A 86 16.56 -4.92 9.40
N ASP A 87 17.59 -4.23 9.89
CA ASP A 87 18.97 -4.64 9.72
C ASP A 87 19.23 -5.93 10.50
N THR A 88 19.75 -6.93 9.80
CA THR A 88 20.11 -8.25 10.32
C THR A 88 21.60 -8.54 10.15
N SER A 89 22.43 -7.50 10.04
CA SER A 89 23.89 -7.61 10.08
C SER A 89 24.40 -8.10 11.44
N GLY A 90 25.64 -8.57 11.49
CA GLY A 90 26.24 -9.09 12.72
C GLY A 90 26.31 -8.07 13.86
N SER A 91 26.42 -6.77 13.55
CA SER A 91 26.45 -5.70 14.55
C SER A 91 25.11 -5.54 15.29
N MET A 92 24.01 -6.04 14.72
CA MET A 92 22.67 -6.04 15.29
C MET A 92 22.42 -7.18 16.30
N ALA A 93 23.40 -8.05 16.54
CA ALA A 93 23.28 -9.16 17.49
C ALA A 93 22.95 -8.71 18.93
N GLY A 94 22.37 -9.64 19.70
CA GLY A 94 22.05 -9.41 21.12
C GLY A 94 20.91 -8.41 21.33
N ARG A 95 21.16 -7.37 22.12
CA ARG A 95 20.11 -6.43 22.56
C ARG A 95 19.50 -5.59 21.43
N LYS A 96 20.24 -5.32 20.35
CA LYS A 96 19.75 -4.46 19.25
C LYS A 96 18.64 -5.14 18.46
N ILE A 97 18.85 -6.39 18.01
CA ILE A 97 17.78 -7.14 17.33
C ILE A 97 16.59 -7.37 18.26
N GLN A 98 16.82 -7.56 19.56
CA GLN A 98 15.72 -7.70 20.51
C GLN A 98 14.91 -6.40 20.61
N ALA A 99 15.56 -5.24 20.68
CA ALA A 99 14.88 -3.95 20.65
C ALA A 99 14.06 -3.74 19.36
N CYS A 100 14.56 -4.20 18.20
CA CYS A 100 13.79 -4.17 16.95
C CYS A 100 12.52 -5.03 17.03
N ARG A 101 12.61 -6.23 17.63
CA ARG A 101 11.44 -7.10 17.83
C ARG A 101 10.43 -6.44 18.75
N ASP A 102 10.88 -5.95 19.90
CA ASP A 102 10.04 -5.30 20.91
C ASP A 102 9.33 -4.07 20.32
N LEU A 103 10.03 -3.28 19.49
CA LEU A 103 9.45 -2.15 18.75
C LEU A 103 8.31 -2.62 17.83
N ILE A 104 8.56 -3.64 17.00
CA ILE A 104 7.57 -4.15 16.05
C ILE A 104 6.37 -4.72 16.79
N ASP A 105 6.59 -5.50 17.84
CA ASP A 105 5.52 -6.07 18.67
C ASP A 105 4.67 -4.95 19.31
N ALA A 106 5.29 -3.85 19.76
CA ALA A 106 4.56 -2.71 20.30
C ALA A 106 3.66 -2.02 19.25
N PHE A 107 4.09 -1.95 17.98
CA PHE A 107 3.24 -1.45 16.89
C PHE A 107 2.09 -2.40 16.56
N VAL A 108 2.36 -3.70 16.50
CA VAL A 108 1.34 -4.74 16.22
C VAL A 108 0.31 -4.82 17.35
N ALA A 109 0.71 -4.57 18.59
CA ALA A 109 -0.17 -4.50 19.75
C ALA A 109 -1.15 -3.32 19.66
N GLN A 110 -0.74 -2.21 19.04
CA GLN A 110 -1.55 -0.99 18.88
C GLN A 110 -2.31 -0.91 17.54
N ARG A 111 -2.33 -2.00 16.76
CA ARG A 111 -2.98 -2.03 15.45
C ARG A 111 -4.46 -1.66 15.51
N LYS A 112 -4.94 -0.98 14.47
CA LYS A 112 -6.37 -0.78 14.23
C LYS A 112 -6.93 -1.89 13.32
N PRO A 113 -8.26 -2.12 13.34
CA PRO A 113 -8.90 -3.04 12.41
C PRO A 113 -8.60 -2.69 10.95
N GLY A 114 -8.05 -3.66 10.21
CA GLY A 114 -7.72 -3.51 8.79
C GLY A 114 -6.34 -2.93 8.50
N ASP A 115 -5.56 -2.55 9.50
CA ASP A 115 -4.13 -2.24 9.32
C ASP A 115 -3.40 -3.49 8.79
N GLU A 116 -2.42 -3.26 7.93
CA GLU A 116 -1.58 -4.30 7.35
C GLU A 116 -0.10 -4.01 7.58
N TYR A 117 0.69 -5.08 7.64
CA TYR A 117 2.11 -5.02 7.97
C TYR A 117 2.92 -5.75 6.92
N SER A 118 4.14 -5.26 6.70
CA SER A 118 5.18 -5.97 5.95
C SER A 118 6.48 -5.97 6.75
N LEU A 119 7.29 -7.01 6.61
CA LEU A 119 8.62 -7.12 7.17
C LEU A 119 9.63 -7.44 6.09
N TRP A 120 10.63 -6.58 6.01
CA TRP A 120 11.80 -6.72 5.18
C TRP A 120 13.03 -6.80 6.06
N THR A 121 14.02 -7.54 5.61
CA THR A 121 15.32 -7.64 6.27
C THR A 121 16.42 -7.36 5.28
N PHE A 122 17.48 -6.70 5.75
CA PHE A 122 18.69 -6.58 4.97
C PHE A 122 19.91 -6.96 5.81
N GLY A 123 20.90 -7.54 5.16
CA GLY A 123 22.08 -8.10 5.82
C GLY A 123 22.80 -9.09 4.89
N ASN A 124 24.10 -9.22 5.08
CA ASN A 124 24.97 -10.05 4.24
C ASN A 124 24.81 -9.79 2.73
N GLY A 125 24.71 -8.52 2.34
CA GLY A 125 24.56 -8.12 0.93
C GLY A 125 23.23 -8.54 0.28
N ARG A 126 22.21 -8.90 1.08
CA ARG A 126 20.89 -9.31 0.59
C ARG A 126 19.81 -8.45 1.23
N VAL A 127 18.78 -8.16 0.44
CA VAL A 127 17.50 -7.60 0.89
C VAL A 127 16.45 -8.67 0.65
N LEU A 128 15.64 -8.98 1.65
CA LEU A 128 14.65 -10.05 1.62
C LEU A 128 13.34 -9.58 2.21
N GLU A 129 12.25 -9.75 1.46
CA GLU A 129 10.91 -9.72 2.01
C GLU A 129 10.68 -10.99 2.84
N ARG A 130 10.43 -10.81 4.14
CA ARG A 130 10.16 -11.90 5.09
C ARG A 130 8.68 -12.08 5.35
N PHE A 131 7.91 -10.99 5.20
CA PHE A 131 6.48 -10.95 5.43
C PHE A 131 5.86 -9.93 4.46
N PRO A 132 5.17 -10.36 3.40
CA PRO A 132 4.47 -9.45 2.51
C PRO A 132 3.23 -8.83 3.17
N PHE A 133 2.76 -7.71 2.62
CA PHE A 133 1.45 -7.16 2.96
C PHE A 133 0.32 -8.16 2.66
N GLY A 134 -0.84 -7.98 3.32
CA GLY A 134 -2.01 -8.84 3.17
C GLY A 134 -1.98 -10.15 3.98
N MET A 135 -0.84 -10.52 4.57
CA MET A 135 -0.78 -11.64 5.52
C MET A 135 -1.41 -11.28 6.87
N SER A 136 -1.90 -12.31 7.57
CA SER A 136 -2.49 -12.12 8.89
C SER A 136 -1.43 -11.74 9.92
N TRP A 137 -1.61 -10.58 10.57
CA TRP A 137 -0.65 -9.96 11.50
C TRP A 137 -0.15 -10.89 12.61
N TYR A 138 -0.96 -11.85 13.08
CA TYR A 138 -0.60 -12.78 14.16
C TYR A 138 0.52 -13.77 13.78
N LEU A 139 0.85 -13.87 12.48
CA LEU A 139 1.97 -14.67 11.99
C LEU A 139 3.31 -13.93 12.10
N LEU A 140 3.29 -12.60 12.18
CA LEU A 140 4.50 -11.77 12.18
C LEU A 140 5.44 -12.07 13.37
N PRO A 141 4.97 -12.25 14.63
CA PRO A 141 5.86 -12.56 15.76
C PRO A 141 6.73 -13.80 15.55
N ARG A 142 6.17 -14.86 14.91
CA ARG A 142 6.94 -16.08 14.59
C ARG A 142 8.06 -15.82 13.59
N ILE A 143 7.85 -14.91 12.63
CA ILE A 143 8.89 -14.51 11.68
C ILE A 143 9.96 -13.67 12.39
N LEU A 144 9.57 -12.80 13.33
CA LEU A 144 10.50 -12.00 14.12
C LEU A 144 11.45 -12.86 14.97
N GLU A 145 10.94 -13.93 15.59
CA GLU A 145 11.73 -14.90 16.34
C GLU A 145 12.79 -15.60 15.46
N SER A 146 12.49 -15.80 14.18
CA SER A 146 13.39 -16.45 13.22
C SER A 146 14.57 -15.57 12.78
N LEU A 147 14.53 -14.26 13.07
CA LEU A 147 15.59 -13.34 12.67
C LEU A 147 16.89 -13.67 13.39
N LYS A 148 17.94 -13.95 12.62
CA LYS A 148 19.29 -14.17 13.13
C LYS A 148 20.21 -13.09 12.56
N PRO A 149 20.79 -12.22 13.40
CA PRO A 149 21.76 -11.23 12.93
C PRO A 149 23.10 -11.88 12.56
N TRP A 150 23.60 -11.64 11.35
CA TRP A 150 24.91 -12.11 10.88
C TRP A 150 25.39 -11.34 9.65
N GLY A 151 26.69 -11.37 9.38
CA GLY A 151 27.28 -10.81 8.15
C GLY A 151 27.33 -9.28 8.13
N LEU A 152 27.48 -8.73 6.93
CA LEU A 152 27.73 -7.31 6.67
C LEU A 152 26.44 -6.50 6.41
N THR A 153 26.54 -5.18 6.42
CA THR A 153 25.42 -4.24 6.27
C THR A 153 25.42 -3.62 4.87
N ALA A 154 24.30 -3.74 4.14
CA ALA A 154 24.10 -3.14 2.83
C ALA A 154 22.95 -2.11 2.88
N LEU A 155 23.15 -1.05 3.66
CA LEU A 155 22.14 -0.06 4.00
C LEU A 155 21.67 0.75 2.77
N TYR A 156 22.60 1.19 1.93
CA TYR A 156 22.26 2.00 0.75
C TYR A 156 21.53 1.19 -0.32
N ASP A 157 21.89 -0.10 -0.47
CA ASP A 157 21.16 -1.03 -1.34
C ASP A 157 19.71 -1.23 -0.87
N MET A 158 19.49 -1.24 0.45
CA MET A 158 18.14 -1.26 1.03
C MET A 158 17.36 0.02 0.75
N ILE A 159 17.98 1.20 0.85
CA ILE A 159 17.30 2.49 0.57
C ILE A 159 16.74 2.52 -0.86
N ARG A 160 17.45 1.95 -1.83
CA ARG A 160 16.96 1.79 -3.21
C ARG A 160 15.68 0.96 -3.32
N ARG A 161 15.44 0.04 -2.38
CA ARG A 161 14.27 -0.85 -2.36
C ARG A 161 13.07 -0.25 -1.64
N VAL A 162 13.23 0.85 -0.90
CA VAL A 162 12.11 1.51 -0.19
C VAL A 162 10.91 1.82 -1.09
N PRO A 163 11.06 2.31 -2.35
CA PRO A 163 9.92 2.48 -3.24
C PRO A 163 9.16 1.19 -3.55
N GLU A 164 9.87 0.06 -3.70
CA GLU A 164 9.29 -1.26 -3.94
C GLU A 164 8.51 -1.73 -2.71
N VAL A 165 9.09 -1.57 -1.51
CA VAL A 165 8.42 -1.84 -0.24
C VAL A 165 7.13 -1.03 -0.12
N ALA A 166 7.18 0.27 -0.38
CA ALA A 166 6.02 1.16 -0.30
C ALA A 166 4.97 0.91 -1.40
N ALA A 167 5.38 0.37 -2.55
CA ALA A 167 4.49 0.02 -3.66
C ALA A 167 3.62 -1.21 -3.36
N GLY A 168 4.07 -2.12 -2.48
CA GLY A 168 3.27 -3.26 -2.03
C GLY A 168 2.12 -2.90 -1.08
N ALA A 169 2.05 -1.65 -0.60
CA ALA A 169 1.02 -1.19 0.32
C ALA A 169 -0.35 -1.03 -0.37
N SER A 170 -1.40 -1.55 0.26
CA SER A 170 -2.79 -1.46 -0.19
C SER A 170 -3.45 -0.12 0.12
N TYR A 171 -2.95 0.62 1.12
CA TYR A 171 -3.62 1.83 1.63
C TYR A 171 -2.81 3.12 1.39
N PRO A 172 -3.50 4.26 1.15
CA PRO A 172 -2.84 5.56 0.98
C PRO A 172 -2.06 6.03 2.21
N ARG A 173 -2.57 5.73 3.41
CA ARG A 173 -1.86 5.99 4.66
C ARG A 173 -0.83 4.87 4.84
N ARG A 174 0.40 5.15 4.40
CA ARG A 174 1.52 4.20 4.44
C ARG A 174 2.76 4.82 5.05
N ALA A 175 3.53 4.00 5.75
CA ALA A 175 4.80 4.40 6.34
C ALA A 175 5.81 3.24 6.27
N VAL A 176 7.09 3.59 6.29
CA VAL A 176 8.20 2.64 6.31
C VAL A 176 9.10 2.99 7.49
N ILE A 177 9.35 2.03 8.38
CA ILE A 177 10.27 2.19 9.52
C ILE A 177 11.52 1.38 9.24
N LEU A 178 12.64 2.06 9.05
CA LEU A 178 13.96 1.46 8.87
C LEU A 178 14.72 1.46 10.20
N THR A 179 15.18 0.29 10.65
CA THR A 179 15.94 0.15 11.89
C THR A 179 17.31 -0.47 11.59
N THR A 180 18.38 0.25 11.95
CA THR A 180 19.79 -0.12 11.76
C THR A 180 20.65 0.59 12.80
N ASP A 181 21.87 0.11 13.02
CA ASP A 181 22.90 0.82 13.78
C ASP A 181 23.81 1.71 12.91
N GLY A 182 23.51 1.82 11.61
CA GLY A 182 23.97 2.89 10.72
C GLY A 182 25.38 2.71 10.14
N VAL A 183 26.08 1.62 10.46
CA VAL A 183 27.41 1.35 9.90
C VAL A 183 27.27 0.56 8.60
N ASP A 184 27.28 1.27 7.47
CA ASP A 184 27.35 0.64 6.15
C ASP A 184 28.77 0.18 5.83
N ASN A 185 28.93 -1.08 5.41
CA ASN A 185 30.24 -1.65 5.08
C ASN A 185 30.23 -2.62 3.89
N ALA A 186 29.08 -2.79 3.24
CA ALA A 186 28.93 -3.70 2.09
C ALA A 186 28.02 -3.16 0.98
N SER A 187 27.50 -1.94 1.07
CA SER A 187 26.70 -1.39 -0.03
C SER A 187 27.55 -1.12 -1.27
N LYS A 188 26.92 -1.27 -2.45
CA LYS A 188 27.51 -0.87 -3.73
C LYS A 188 27.23 0.60 -4.06
N LEU A 189 26.18 1.15 -3.47
CA LEU A 189 25.78 2.55 -3.60
C LEU A 189 26.58 3.46 -2.67
N THR A 190 26.69 4.74 -3.04
CA THR A 190 27.29 5.76 -2.17
C THR A 190 26.21 6.37 -1.24
N PRO A 191 26.60 7.00 -0.11
CA PRO A 191 25.67 7.75 0.74
C PRO A 191 24.91 8.86 -0.02
N HIS A 192 25.57 9.49 -0.99
CA HIS A 192 24.97 10.54 -1.82
C HIS A 192 23.82 9.99 -2.67
N ASP A 193 24.04 8.87 -3.36
CA ASP A 193 23.02 8.22 -4.20
C ASP A 193 21.82 7.77 -3.37
N ALA A 194 22.09 7.22 -2.17
CA ALA A 194 21.03 6.81 -1.25
C ALA A 194 20.17 7.99 -0.79
N THR A 195 20.79 9.14 -0.50
CA THR A 195 20.07 10.36 -0.11
C THR A 195 19.16 10.86 -1.22
N LEU A 196 19.66 10.88 -2.47
CA LEU A 196 18.86 11.27 -3.63
C LEU A 196 17.68 10.31 -3.86
N LEU A 197 17.86 9.01 -3.60
CA LEU A 197 16.78 8.02 -3.70
C LEU A 197 15.74 8.21 -2.59
N ALA A 198 16.17 8.43 -1.34
CA ALA A 198 15.27 8.67 -0.21
C ALA A 198 14.41 9.92 -0.43
N GLN A 199 14.99 11.02 -0.94
CA GLN A 199 14.26 12.26 -1.24
C GLN A 199 13.23 12.12 -2.36
N ARG A 200 13.36 11.12 -3.24
CA ARG A 200 12.39 10.85 -4.31
C ARG A 200 11.18 10.05 -3.83
N VAL A 201 11.25 9.44 -2.64
CA VAL A 201 10.12 8.73 -2.07
C VAL A 201 9.07 9.76 -1.67
N LYS A 202 7.91 9.74 -2.34
CA LYS A 202 6.76 10.62 -2.07
C LYS A 202 6.00 10.25 -0.78
N THR A 203 6.71 9.79 0.23
CA THR A 203 6.17 9.45 1.54
C THR A 203 6.74 10.46 2.53
N PRO A 204 5.92 11.11 3.38
CA PRO A 204 6.44 11.98 4.43
C PRO A 204 7.47 11.23 5.27
N ILE A 205 8.68 11.77 5.36
CA ILE A 205 9.76 11.33 6.25
C ILE A 205 9.68 12.03 7.60
#